data_AF-A0A951WD01-F1
#
_entry.id   AF-A0A951WD01-F1
#
_cell.length_a   1.000
_cell.length_b   1.000
_cell.length_c   1.000
_cell.angle_alpha   90.00
_cell.angle_beta   90.00
_cell.angle_gamma   90.00
#
_symmetry.space_group_name_H-M   'P 1'
#
loop_
_entity.id
_entity.type
_entity.pdbx_description
1 polymer ?
#
loop_
_entity_poly.entity_id
_entity_poly.type
_entity_poly.pdbx_seq_one_letter_code
_entity_poly.pdbx_strand_id
1 'polypeptide(L)'
;MSDFQFHQTESFHSAQIKTDKPKLVKPKKLKTNTTYLSKVINSQKEKNFNSYLNGLRINYVINLLKKEPQYRHYTIQALAEICGYTNARQFSIAFYEETKLKPSYFLNQIRKEKESL
;
A
#
# COMPACT_ATOMS: atom_id res chain seq x y z
N MET A 1 -1.57 -0.19 -79.20
CA MET A 1 -1.82 -1.28 -78.24
C MET A 1 -0.49 -1.58 -77.58
N SER A 2 -0.17 -0.81 -76.54
CA SER A 2 -0.38 -1.12 -75.10
C SER A 2 0.87 -1.88 -74.59
N ASP A 3 1.61 -1.44 -73.57
CA ASP A 3 1.22 -0.86 -72.29
C ASP A 3 2.32 0.08 -71.74
N PHE A 4 1.91 1.14 -71.04
CA PHE A 4 2.80 2.06 -70.34
C PHE A 4 2.59 1.89 -68.83
N GLN A 5 3.68 1.60 -68.11
CA GLN A 5 3.72 1.53 -66.66
C GLN A 5 3.57 2.91 -66.01
N PHE A 6 2.80 2.99 -64.94
CA PHE A 6 3.02 3.99 -63.89
C PHE A 6 2.69 3.40 -62.53
N HIS A 7 3.67 3.45 -61.63
CA HIS A 7 3.54 3.12 -60.21
C HIS A 7 2.87 4.29 -59.47
N GLN A 8 1.85 4.01 -58.65
CA GLN A 8 1.81 4.22 -57.19
C GLN A 8 0.37 4.38 -56.64
N THR A 9 0.15 3.74 -55.47
CA THR A 9 -0.83 4.00 -54.39
C THR A 9 -2.33 3.85 -54.62
N GLU A 10 -2.93 2.86 -53.93
CA GLU A 10 -4.13 2.93 -53.08
C GLU A 10 -4.03 1.70 -52.15
N SER A 11 -3.88 1.80 -50.82
CA SER A 11 -4.87 2.16 -49.79
C SER A 11 -5.20 0.96 -48.90
N PHE A 12 -4.88 1.16 -47.62
CA PHE A 12 -5.25 0.49 -46.37
C PHE A 12 -6.55 -0.34 -46.35
N HIS A 13 -6.52 -1.56 -45.78
CA HIS A 13 -7.14 -1.88 -44.47
C HIS A 13 -6.96 -3.38 -44.08
N SER A 14 -6.89 -3.64 -42.76
CA SER A 14 -6.94 -4.94 -42.06
C SER A 14 -5.65 -5.79 -42.10
N ALA A 15 -5.14 -6.40 -41.02
CA ALA A 15 -5.57 -6.52 -39.64
C ALA A 15 -4.38 -6.99 -38.77
N GLN A 16 -4.36 -6.52 -37.50
CA GLN A 16 -3.83 -7.18 -36.30
C GLN A 16 -2.32 -7.42 -36.16
N ILE A 17 -1.64 -6.47 -35.48
CA ILE A 17 -0.43 -6.74 -34.69
C ILE A 17 -0.76 -6.51 -33.22
N LYS A 18 -0.80 -7.60 -32.44
CA LYS A 18 -0.91 -7.58 -30.98
C LYS A 18 0.43 -7.10 -30.43
N THR A 19 0.44 -5.90 -29.86
CA THR A 19 1.62 -5.33 -29.20
C THR A 19 1.84 -5.98 -27.84
N ASP A 20 3.01 -6.62 -27.67
CA ASP A 20 3.57 -7.04 -26.38
C ASP A 20 3.66 -5.84 -25.41
N LYS A 21 2.96 -5.93 -24.28
CA LYS A 21 3.12 -5.02 -23.14
C LYS A 21 4.16 -5.62 -22.17
N PRO A 22 5.10 -4.83 -21.62
CA PRO A 22 6.18 -5.37 -20.81
C PRO A 22 5.66 -6.02 -19.52
N LYS A 23 6.25 -7.18 -19.22
CA LYS A 23 6.00 -8.03 -18.03
C LYS A 23 5.94 -7.20 -16.75
N LEU A 24 4.74 -7.19 -16.14
CA LEU A 24 4.53 -6.89 -14.73
C LEU A 24 5.42 -7.80 -13.90
N VAL A 25 6.48 -7.24 -13.30
CA VAL A 25 7.29 -7.92 -12.30
C VAL A 25 6.41 -8.12 -11.06
N LYS A 26 5.83 -9.32 -10.93
CA LYS A 26 5.06 -9.74 -9.75
C LYS A 26 6.00 -9.74 -8.53
N PRO A 27 5.52 -9.30 -7.35
CA PRO A 27 6.36 -9.29 -6.16
C PRO A 27 6.85 -10.71 -5.89
N LYS A 28 8.16 -10.85 -5.64
CA LYS A 28 8.78 -12.10 -5.23
C LYS A 28 7.98 -12.65 -4.06
N LYS A 29 7.25 -13.73 -4.32
CA LYS A 29 6.50 -14.50 -3.33
C LYS A 29 7.44 -14.81 -2.19
N LEU A 30 7.21 -14.20 -1.03
CA LEU A 30 7.73 -14.70 0.24
C LEU A 30 7.31 -16.17 0.29
N LYS A 31 8.29 -17.08 0.14
CA LYS A 31 8.12 -18.54 0.23
C LYS A 31 7.88 -18.95 1.69
N THR A 32 7.06 -18.22 2.41
CA THR A 32 6.48 -18.69 3.66
C THR A 32 5.10 -19.14 3.26
N ASN A 33 4.87 -20.45 3.33
CA ASN A 33 3.60 -21.10 3.05
C ASN A 33 2.47 -20.23 3.63
N THR A 34 1.84 -19.41 2.77
CA THR A 34 0.76 -18.51 3.16
C THR A 34 -0.38 -19.33 3.74
N THR A 35 -0.52 -20.59 3.32
CA THR A 35 -1.45 -21.57 3.89
C THR A 35 -1.09 -21.98 5.33
N TYR A 36 0.17 -21.99 5.76
CA TYR A 36 0.58 -22.28 7.14
C TYR A 36 0.33 -21.08 8.03
N LEU A 37 0.78 -19.89 7.63
CA LEU A 37 0.54 -18.66 8.40
C LEU A 37 -0.96 -18.35 8.47
N SER A 38 -1.67 -18.50 7.35
CA SER A 38 -3.13 -18.40 7.34
C SER A 38 -3.81 -19.53 8.10
N LYS A 39 -3.32 -20.78 8.13
CA LYS A 39 -3.92 -21.84 8.99
C LYS A 39 -3.71 -21.59 10.48
N VAL A 40 -2.52 -21.13 10.87
CA VAL A 40 -2.18 -20.79 12.26
C VAL A 40 -2.99 -19.59 12.75
N ILE A 41 -3.20 -18.59 11.89
CA ILE A 41 -3.97 -17.38 12.23
C ILE A 41 -5.50 -17.59 12.03
N ASN A 42 -5.93 -18.37 11.05
CA ASN A 42 -7.32 -18.54 10.64
C ASN A 42 -7.95 -19.87 11.06
N SER A 43 -7.73 -20.37 12.28
CA SER A 43 -8.52 -21.55 12.69
C SER A 43 -10.03 -21.27 12.68
N GLN A 44 -10.50 -20.02 12.86
CA GLN A 44 -11.95 -19.69 12.79
C GLN A 44 -12.39 -18.27 12.35
N LYS A 45 -11.53 -17.27 12.04
CA LYS A 45 -11.99 -15.88 11.82
C LYS A 45 -11.12 -15.08 10.86
N GLU A 46 -11.61 -14.72 9.66
CA GLU A 46 -10.98 -13.72 8.78
C GLU A 46 -10.79 -12.34 9.45
N LYS A 47 -11.60 -12.05 10.48
CA LYS A 47 -11.41 -10.90 11.36
C LYS A 47 -10.04 -10.93 12.06
N ASN A 48 -9.52 -12.09 12.45
CA ASN A 48 -8.26 -12.18 13.20
C ASN A 48 -7.05 -11.80 12.35
N PHE A 49 -6.98 -12.19 11.08
CA PHE A 49 -5.85 -11.84 10.23
C PHE A 49 -5.78 -10.33 9.96
N ASN A 50 -6.92 -9.72 9.61
CA ASN A 50 -6.99 -8.27 9.39
C ASN A 50 -6.69 -7.49 10.67
N SER A 51 -7.23 -7.91 11.82
CA SER A 51 -6.92 -7.30 13.11
C SER A 51 -5.45 -7.48 13.49
N TYR A 52 -4.86 -8.66 13.26
CA TYR A 52 -3.44 -8.90 13.50
C TYR A 52 -2.56 -8.00 12.62
N LEU A 53 -2.87 -7.91 11.33
CA LEU A 53 -2.15 -7.03 10.41
C LEU A 53 -2.29 -5.55 10.81
N ASN A 54 -3.49 -5.13 11.23
CA ASN A 54 -3.72 -3.78 11.74
C ASN A 54 -2.86 -3.52 12.98
N GLY A 55 -2.83 -4.44 13.94
CA GLY A 55 -1.96 -4.34 15.12
C GLY A 55 -0.48 -4.21 14.75
N LEU A 56 0.01 -5.02 13.81
CA LEU A 56 1.39 -4.90 13.31
C LEU A 56 1.67 -3.52 12.68
N ARG A 57 0.76 -3.02 11.85
CA ARG A 57 0.88 -1.70 11.19
C ARG A 57 0.88 -0.55 12.20
N ILE A 58 0.00 -0.61 13.21
CA ILE A 58 -0.09 0.43 14.25
C ILE A 58 1.15 0.39 15.15
N ASN A 59 1.60 -0.79 15.56
CA ASN A 59 2.84 -0.93 16.33
C ASN A 59 4.05 -0.41 15.57
N TYR A 60 4.11 -0.61 14.26
CA TYR A 60 5.16 -0.04 13.41
C TYR A 60 5.16 1.50 13.47
N VAL A 61 4.02 2.16 13.25
CA VAL A 61 3.98 3.64 13.26
C VAL A 61 4.29 4.21 14.64
N ILE A 62 3.86 3.56 15.73
CA ILE A 62 4.20 4.01 17.10
C ILE A 62 5.71 3.95 17.32
N ASN A 63 6.35 2.85 16.90
CA ASN A 63 7.80 2.71 17.00
C ASN A 63 8.53 3.73 16.13
N LEU A 64 8.03 3.99 14.92
CA LEU A 64 8.56 5.01 14.02
C LEU A 64 8.51 6.40 14.67
N LEU A 65 7.35 6.79 15.22
CA LEU A 65 7.16 8.09 15.89
C LEU A 65 8.03 8.27 17.15
N LYS A 66 8.31 7.18 17.87
CA LYS A 66 9.23 7.18 19.02
C LYS A 66 10.69 7.36 18.58
N LYS A 67 11.12 6.61 17.57
CA LYS A 67 12.52 6.57 17.10
C LYS A 67 12.92 7.78 16.27
N GLU A 68 12.02 8.24 15.39
CA GLU A 68 12.33 9.24 14.38
C GLU A 68 11.42 10.48 14.54
N PRO A 69 11.89 11.53 15.24
CA PRO A 69 11.08 12.72 15.53
C PRO A 69 10.56 13.46 14.30
N GLN A 70 11.23 13.32 13.16
CA GLN A 70 10.83 13.95 11.89
C GLN A 70 9.39 13.58 11.48
N TYR A 71 8.98 12.32 11.69
CA TYR A 71 7.63 11.86 11.33
C TYR A 71 6.54 12.42 12.24
N ARG A 72 6.90 12.99 13.40
CA ARG A 72 5.91 13.59 14.30
C ARG A 72 5.24 14.79 13.69
N HIS A 73 5.86 15.45 12.70
CA HIS A 73 5.31 16.63 12.01
C HIS A 73 4.47 16.26 10.78
N TYR A 74 4.38 14.98 10.44
CA TYR A 74 3.68 14.53 9.25
C TYR A 74 2.17 14.59 9.47
N THR A 75 1.42 14.71 8.37
CA THR A 75 -0.04 14.66 8.41
C THR A 75 -0.51 13.24 8.73
N ILE A 76 -1.72 13.11 9.28
CA ILE A 76 -2.33 11.79 9.55
C ILE A 76 -2.44 10.95 8.28
N GLN A 77 -2.73 11.58 7.13
CA GLN A 77 -2.78 10.90 5.83
C GLN A 77 -1.41 10.35 5.43
N ALA A 78 -0.33 11.12 5.56
CA ALA A 78 1.02 10.65 5.26
C ALA A 78 1.42 9.48 6.16
N LEU A 79 1.11 9.54 7.46
CA LEU A 79 1.35 8.43 8.38
C LEU A 79 0.54 7.19 8.01
N ALA A 80 -0.71 7.35 7.58
CA ALA A 80 -1.56 6.27 7.10
C ALA A 80 -0.94 5.57 5.87
N GLU A 81 -0.46 6.34 4.90
CA GLU A 81 0.19 5.82 3.70
C GLU A 81 1.47 5.03 4.04
N ILE A 82 2.31 5.56 4.93
CA ILE A 82 3.55 4.90 5.40
C ILE A 82 3.26 3.53 6.03
N CYS A 83 2.19 3.40 6.81
CA CYS A 83 1.80 2.12 7.41
C CYS A 83 0.86 1.27 6.55
N GLY A 84 0.65 1.64 5.28
CA GLY A 84 -0.04 0.82 4.28
C GLY A 84 -1.57 0.93 4.29
N TYR A 85 -2.12 2.04 4.77
CA TYR A 85 -3.53 2.39 4.62
C TYR A 85 -3.73 3.35 3.45
N THR A 86 -4.83 3.18 2.72
CA THR A 86 -5.19 4.06 1.60
C THR A 86 -5.82 5.38 2.04
N ASN A 87 -6.38 5.44 3.25
CA ASN A 87 -7.01 6.64 3.77
C ASN A 87 -6.81 6.80 5.29
N ALA A 88 -6.74 8.06 5.71
CA ALA A 88 -6.57 8.46 7.10
C ALA A 88 -7.70 7.98 8.02
N ARG A 89 -8.92 7.79 7.51
CA ARG A 89 -10.06 7.35 8.33
C ARG A 89 -9.89 5.93 8.82
N GLN A 90 -9.57 4.98 7.93
CA GLN A 90 -9.31 3.59 8.30
C GLN A 90 -8.11 3.48 9.24
N PHE A 91 -7.04 4.22 8.95
CA PHE A 91 -5.90 4.32 9.86
C PHE A 91 -6.32 4.81 11.26
N SER A 92 -7.09 5.88 11.34
CA SER A 92 -7.50 6.46 12.63
C SER A 92 -8.38 5.52 13.44
N ILE A 93 -9.26 4.75 12.78
CA ILE A 93 -10.07 3.72 13.44
C ILE A 93 -9.16 2.62 13.99
N ALA A 94 -8.30 2.04 13.15
CA ALA A 94 -7.38 0.98 13.58
C ALA A 94 -6.42 1.45 14.69
N PHE A 95 -5.92 2.68 14.60
CA PHE A 95 -5.06 3.28 15.61
C PHE A 95 -5.80 3.42 16.94
N TYR A 96 -7.06 3.89 16.92
CA TYR A 96 -7.87 3.99 18.12
C TYR A 96 -8.25 2.62 18.69
N GLU A 97 -8.56 1.64 17.84
CA GLU A 97 -8.86 0.27 18.28
C GLU A 97 -7.69 -0.35 19.04
N GLU A 98 -6.46 -0.15 18.56
CA GLU A 98 -5.24 -0.70 19.15
C GLU A 98 -4.74 0.10 20.37
N THR A 99 -4.73 1.43 20.29
CA THR A 99 -4.11 2.30 21.32
C THR A 99 -5.09 2.91 22.31
N LYS A 100 -6.40 2.86 22.00
CA LYS A 100 -7.48 3.61 22.68
C LYS A 100 -7.28 5.13 22.70
N LEU A 101 -6.39 5.66 21.87
CA LEU A 101 -6.12 7.09 21.73
C LEU A 101 -6.33 7.53 20.27
N LYS A 102 -6.72 8.79 20.08
CA LYS A 102 -6.78 9.36 18.73
C LYS A 102 -5.35 9.64 18.23
N PRO A 103 -5.03 9.40 16.94
CA PRO A 103 -3.71 9.68 16.39
C PRO A 103 -3.21 11.10 16.65
N SER A 104 -4.08 12.10 16.49
CA SER A 104 -3.75 13.51 16.74
C SER A 104 -3.41 13.79 18.20
N TYR A 105 -4.15 13.18 19.13
CA TYR A 105 -3.88 13.29 20.56
C TYR A 105 -2.52 12.67 20.90
N PHE A 106 -2.25 11.47 20.40
CA PHE A 106 -0.97 10.78 20.60
C PHE A 106 0.20 11.62 20.06
N LEU A 107 0.08 12.17 18.85
CA LEU A 107 1.10 13.05 18.26
C LEU A 107 1.37 14.29 19.12
N ASN A 108 0.31 14.93 19.63
CA ASN A 108 0.46 16.09 20.51
C ASN A 108 1.17 15.73 21.82
N GLN A 109 0.88 14.56 22.38
CA GLN A 109 1.51 14.09 23.61
C GLN A 109 3.01 13.84 23.43
N ILE A 110 3.40 13.10 22.39
CA ILE A 110 4.82 12.79 22.13
C ILE A 110 5.65 14.01 21.67
N ARG A 111 4.99 15.06 21.16
CA ARG A 111 5.65 16.35 20.86
C ARG A 111 5.96 17.09 22.16
N LYS A 112 4.98 17.23 23.05
CA LYS A 112 5.13 17.89 24.36
C LYS A 112 6.18 17.23 25.24
N GLU A 113 6.18 15.90 25.31
CA GLU A 113 7.10 15.12 26.16
C GLU A 113 8.58 15.30 25.78
N LYS A 114 8.86 15.71 24.53
CA LYS A 114 10.22 15.93 24.01
C LYS A 114 10.63 17.40 23.97
N GLU A 115 9.71 18.35 24.15
CA GLU A 115 10.00 19.77 24.36
C GLU A 115 10.34 20.07 25.83
N SER A 116 9.99 19.16 26.75
CA SER A 116 10.28 19.25 28.18
C SER A 116 11.61 18.59 28.63
N LEU A 117 12.46 18.17 27.67
CA LEU A 117 13.76 17.52 27.88
C LEU A 117 14.84 18.27 27.10
#